data_AF-A0A533HTT0-F1
#
_entry.id   AF-A0A533HTT0-F1
#
_cell.length_a   1.000
_cell.length_b   1.000
_cell.length_c   1.000
_cell.angle_alpha   90.00
_cell.angle_beta   90.00
_cell.angle_gamma   90.00
#
_symmetry.space_group_name_H-M   'P 1'
#
loop_
_entity.id
_entity.type
_entity.pdbx_description
1 polymer ?
#
loop_
_entity_poly.entity_id
_entity_poly.type
_entity_poly.pdbx_seq_one_letter_code
_entity_poly.pdbx_strand_id
1 'polypeptide(L)'
;MSNKSARKIFSENLQRLMKNKNIDQKELAEAIGVTQPTISNWIQELKYPRIKRIQQLSDYFNVTKSELTEEKTTMQKHQVSALINSDVTEEELKEIENFIHYLISKRDNKGDK
;
A
#
# COMPACT_ATOMS: atom_id res chain seq x y z
N MET A 1 -5.62 17.45 -1.22
CA MET A 1 -5.57 15.98 -1.27
C MET A 1 -6.16 15.54 -2.60
N SER A 2 -5.46 14.75 -3.41
CA SER A 2 -6.01 14.26 -4.68
C SER A 2 -6.96 13.10 -4.38
N ASN A 3 -8.23 13.22 -4.76
CA ASN A 3 -9.21 12.15 -4.63
C ASN A 3 -8.93 11.12 -5.75
N LYS A 4 -8.34 9.97 -5.42
CA LYS A 4 -8.01 8.94 -6.42
C LYS A 4 -9.27 8.18 -6.83
N SER A 5 -9.38 7.84 -8.11
CA SER A 5 -10.44 6.96 -8.59
C SER A 5 -10.27 5.54 -8.03
N ALA A 6 -11.37 4.80 -7.89
CA ALA A 6 -11.30 3.38 -7.48
C ALA A 6 -10.42 2.53 -8.42
N ARG A 7 -10.40 2.85 -9.72
CA ARG A 7 -9.53 2.19 -10.71
C ARG A 7 -8.06 2.47 -10.45
N LYS A 8 -7.71 3.72 -10.14
CA LYS A 8 -6.36 4.13 -9.79
C LYS A 8 -5.86 3.45 -8.53
N ILE A 9 -6.67 3.48 -7.47
CA ILE A 9 -6.37 2.80 -6.20
C ILE A 9 -6.08 1.32 -6.44
N PHE A 10 -6.97 0.66 -7.19
CA PHE A 10 -6.81 -0.76 -7.50
C PHE A 10 -5.55 -1.04 -8.32
N SER A 11 -5.28 -0.24 -9.34
CA SER A 11 -4.07 -0.37 -10.16
C SER A 11 -2.80 -0.26 -9.32
N GLU A 12 -2.68 0.80 -8.51
CA GLU A 12 -1.52 1.05 -7.65
C GLU A 12 -1.32 -0.10 -6.65
N ASN A 13 -2.40 -0.57 -6.02
CA ASN A 13 -2.36 -1.68 -5.09
C ASN A 13 -1.96 -3.00 -5.76
N LEU A 14 -2.52 -3.31 -6.93
CA LEU A 14 -2.19 -4.52 -7.67
C LEU A 14 -0.71 -4.54 -8.08
N GLN A 15 -0.21 -3.43 -8.63
CA GLN A 15 1.19 -3.30 -9.02
C GLN A 15 2.13 -3.44 -7.80
N ARG A 16 1.76 -2.86 -6.65
CA ARG A 16 2.50 -3.03 -5.39
C ARG A 16 2.56 -4.49 -4.96
N LEU A 17 1.44 -5.21 -5.00
CA LEU A 17 1.39 -6.63 -4.61
C LEU A 17 2.22 -7.51 -5.55
N MET A 18 2.16 -7.25 -6.86
CA MET A 18 3.01 -7.94 -7.85
C MET A 18 4.50 -7.69 -7.59
N LYS A 19 4.88 -6.44 -7.35
CA LYS A 19 6.27 -6.08 -7.01
C LYS A 19 6.74 -6.79 -5.74
N ASN A 20 5.92 -6.82 -4.70
CA ASN A 20 6.26 -7.45 -3.43
C ASN A 20 6.44 -8.98 -3.56
N LYS A 21 5.69 -9.61 -4.45
CA LYS A 21 5.79 -11.05 -4.74
C LYS A 21 6.84 -11.36 -5.82
N ASN A 22 7.44 -10.34 -6.43
CA ASN A 22 8.40 -10.44 -7.53
C ASN A 22 7.86 -11.25 -8.72
N ILE A 23 6.66 -10.92 -9.19
CA ILE A 23 6.01 -11.55 -10.35
C ILE A 23 5.61 -10.53 -11.41
N ASP A 24 5.52 -10.98 -12.66
CA ASP A 24 5.04 -10.19 -13.78
C ASP A 24 3.52 -10.40 -14.07
N GLN A 25 3.00 -9.68 -15.07
CA GLN A 25 1.58 -9.75 -15.43
C GLN A 25 1.17 -11.10 -16.02
N LYS A 26 2.11 -11.80 -16.68
CA LYS A 26 1.86 -13.10 -17.30
C LYS A 26 1.75 -14.17 -16.23
N GLU A 27 2.68 -14.20 -15.28
CA GLU A 27 2.66 -15.12 -14.14
C GLU A 27 1.38 -14.93 -13.30
N LEU A 28 0.99 -13.68 -13.03
CA LEU A 28 -0.27 -13.41 -12.33
C LEU A 28 -1.48 -13.89 -13.13
N ALA A 29 -1.51 -13.64 -14.44
CA ALA A 29 -2.62 -14.03 -15.30
C ALA A 29 -2.81 -15.55 -15.32
N GLU A 30 -1.71 -16.29 -15.46
CA GLU A 30 -1.69 -17.75 -15.40
C GLU A 30 -2.19 -18.27 -14.05
N ALA A 31 -1.72 -17.67 -12.94
CA ALA A 31 -2.08 -18.10 -11.60
C ALA A 31 -3.58 -17.96 -11.25
N ILE A 32 -4.25 -16.93 -11.78
CA ILE A 32 -5.68 -16.67 -11.47
C ILE A 32 -6.64 -17.06 -12.61
N GLY A 33 -6.12 -17.68 -13.67
CA GLY A 33 -6.91 -18.15 -14.82
C GLY A 33 -7.56 -16.99 -15.58
N VAL A 34 -6.77 -16.01 -16.00
CA VAL A 34 -7.15 -14.93 -16.92
C VAL A 34 -6.07 -14.72 -17.98
N THR A 35 -6.33 -13.84 -18.95
CA THR A 35 -5.32 -13.48 -19.96
C THR A 35 -4.45 -12.31 -19.46
N GLN A 36 -3.19 -12.24 -19.91
CA GLN A 36 -2.30 -11.11 -19.58
C GLN A 36 -2.92 -9.73 -19.95
N PRO A 37 -3.60 -9.54 -21.11
CA PRO A 37 -4.32 -8.29 -21.38
C PRO A 37 -5.42 -7.96 -20.36
N THR A 38 -6.00 -8.95 -19.68
CA THR A 38 -6.97 -8.71 -18.60
C THR A 38 -6.29 -8.01 -17.42
N ILE A 39 -5.09 -8.47 -17.03
CA ILE A 39 -4.28 -7.82 -16.00
C ILE A 39 -3.83 -6.42 -16.44
N SER A 40 -3.35 -6.29 -17.68
CA SER A 40 -2.95 -5.00 -18.26
C SER A 40 -4.09 -3.99 -18.23
N ASN A 41 -5.31 -4.39 -18.57
CA ASN A 41 -6.48 -3.52 -18.51
C ASN A 41 -6.79 -3.02 -17.09
N TRP A 42 -6.50 -3.81 -16.05
CA TRP A 42 -6.67 -3.37 -14.66
C TRP A 42 -5.55 -2.41 -14.23
N ILE A 43 -4.31 -2.69 -14.64
CA ILE A 43 -3.14 -1.83 -14.36
C ILE A 43 -3.23 -0.48 -15.09
N GLN A 44 -3.68 -0.48 -16.33
CA GLN A 44 -3.86 0.74 -17.13
C GLN A 44 -5.16 1.49 -16.81
N GLU A 45 -5.88 1.09 -15.75
CA GLU A 45 -7.13 1.71 -15.32
C GLU A 45 -8.24 1.69 -16.40
N LEU A 46 -8.16 0.81 -17.39
CA LEU A 46 -9.15 0.71 -18.47
C LEU A 46 -10.40 -0.02 -18.02
N LYS A 47 -10.25 -1.01 -17.14
CA LYS A 47 -11.36 -1.79 -16.56
C LYS A 47 -11.18 -1.97 -15.07
N TYR A 48 -12.28 -2.19 -14.38
CA TYR A 48 -12.28 -2.60 -12.98
C TYR A 48 -12.67 -4.08 -12.85
N PRO A 49 -11.97 -4.90 -12.05
CA PRO A 49 -12.31 -6.30 -11.88
C PRO A 49 -13.65 -6.48 -11.14
N ARG A 50 -14.41 -7.50 -11.54
CA ARG A 50 -15.62 -7.91 -10.80
C ARG A 50 -15.24 -8.56 -9.47
N ILE A 51 -16.17 -8.61 -8.53
CA ILE A 51 -15.98 -9.15 -7.17
C ILE A 51 -15.34 -10.54 -7.14
N LYS A 52 -15.70 -11.43 -8.07
CA LYS A 52 -15.08 -12.76 -8.18
C LYS A 52 -13.58 -12.68 -8.44
N ARG A 53 -13.13 -11.75 -9.30
CA ARG A 53 -11.71 -11.56 -9.61
C ARG A 53 -10.97 -10.89 -8.45
N ILE A 54 -11.63 -9.96 -7.74
CA ILE A 54 -11.08 -9.37 -6.51
C ILE A 54 -10.84 -10.45 -5.46
N GLN A 55 -11.78 -11.39 -5.27
CA GLN A 55 -11.60 -12.53 -4.36
C GLN A 55 -10.41 -13.41 -4.78
N GLN A 56 -10.31 -13.80 -6.06
CA GLN A 56 -9.19 -14.62 -6.52
C GLN A 56 -7.84 -13.94 -6.32
N LEU A 57 -7.76 -12.64 -6.56
CA LEU A 57 -6.55 -11.86 -6.31
C LEU A 57 -6.23 -11.78 -4.82
N SER A 58 -7.23 -11.55 -3.96
CA SER A 58 -7.03 -11.50 -2.51
C SER A 58 -6.52 -12.84 -1.98
N ASP A 59 -7.04 -13.96 -2.50
CA ASP A 59 -6.61 -15.31 -2.15
C ASP A 59 -5.17 -15.56 -2.63
N TYR A 60 -4.87 -15.22 -3.88
CA TYR A 60 -3.54 -15.42 -4.46
C TYR A 60 -2.43 -14.63 -3.75
N PHE A 61 -2.72 -13.40 -3.33
CA PHE A 61 -1.78 -12.55 -2.60
C PHE A 61 -1.84 -12.73 -1.08
N ASN A 62 -2.78 -13.54 -0.56
CA ASN A 62 -3.05 -13.71 0.86
C ASN A 62 -3.26 -12.36 1.59
N VAL A 63 -4.15 -11.53 1.04
CA VAL A 63 -4.51 -10.20 1.58
C VAL A 63 -6.02 -10.06 1.67
N THR A 64 -6.52 -9.02 2.34
CA THR A 64 -7.95 -8.69 2.32
C THR A 64 -8.36 -8.05 0.99
N LYS A 65 -9.65 -8.01 0.70
CA LYS A 65 -10.14 -7.28 -0.49
C LYS A 65 -9.86 -5.77 -0.39
N SER A 66 -9.93 -5.20 0.82
CA SER A 66 -9.62 -3.79 1.07
C SER A 66 -8.19 -3.42 0.68
N GLU A 67 -7.21 -4.32 0.86
CA GLU A 67 -5.83 -4.11 0.41
C GLU A 67 -5.68 -3.95 -1.12
N LEU A 68 -6.69 -4.38 -1.88
CA LEU A 68 -6.79 -4.16 -3.32
C LEU A 68 -7.66 -2.93 -3.64
N THR A 69 -8.78 -2.74 -2.93
CA THR A 69 -9.84 -1.80 -3.35
C THR A 69 -9.82 -0.45 -2.66
N GLU A 70 -9.18 -0.33 -1.49
CA GLU A 70 -9.15 0.88 -0.69
C GLU A 70 -7.81 1.59 -0.80
N GLU A 71 -7.86 2.92 -0.74
CA GLU A 71 -6.64 3.68 -0.62
C GLU A 71 -6.00 3.34 0.73
N LYS A 72 -4.74 2.93 0.71
CA LYS A 72 -3.95 2.91 1.95
C LYS A 72 -3.81 4.34 2.42
N THR A 73 -4.74 4.77 3.27
CA THR A 73 -4.41 5.75 4.28
C THR A 73 -3.24 5.14 5.04
N THR A 74 -2.16 5.87 5.18
CA THR A 74 -0.98 5.41 5.92
C THR A 74 -1.42 5.18 7.36
N MET A 75 -1.94 4.00 7.67
CA MET A 75 -2.21 3.56 9.03
C MET A 75 -0.89 3.08 9.62
N GLN A 76 0.05 4.02 9.67
CA GLN A 76 1.26 4.08 10.50
C GLN A 76 1.61 5.54 10.83
N LYS A 77 0.62 6.46 10.81
CA LYS A 77 0.75 7.76 11.50
C LYS A 77 0.11 7.77 12.89
N HIS A 78 -0.81 6.87 13.20
CA HIS A 78 -1.61 6.90 14.43
C HIS A 78 -1.34 5.76 15.42
N GLN A 79 -0.34 4.90 15.19
CA GLN A 79 0.06 3.92 16.22
C GLN A 79 0.86 4.56 17.37
N VAL A 80 1.49 5.71 17.12
CA VAL A 80 2.24 6.45 18.15
C VAL A 80 1.28 7.05 19.19
N SER A 81 0.10 7.54 18.77
CA SER A 81 -0.87 8.13 19.72
C SER A 81 -1.43 7.12 20.71
N ALA A 82 -1.41 5.82 20.40
CA ALA A 82 -1.81 4.77 21.34
C ALA A 82 -0.71 4.44 22.38
N LEU A 83 0.54 4.82 22.11
CA LEU A 83 1.70 4.63 23.01
C LEU A 83 1.94 5.86 23.90
N ILE A 84 1.47 7.04 23.48
CA ILE A 84 1.44 8.26 24.30
C ILE A 84 0.19 8.18 25.19
N ASN A 85 0.31 7.47 26.31
CA ASN A 85 -0.70 7.48 27.37
C ASN A 85 -0.47 8.68 28.32
N SER A 86 -1.31 8.82 29.34
CA SER A 86 -1.24 9.91 30.33
C SER A 86 0.05 9.97 31.14
N ASP A 87 0.93 8.97 31.03
CA ASP A 87 2.12 8.81 31.87
C ASP A 87 3.38 9.36 31.21
N VAL A 88 3.32 9.79 29.95
CA VAL A 88 4.46 10.39 29.23
C VAL A 88 4.61 11.85 29.67
N THR A 89 5.80 12.23 30.13
CA THR A 89 6.08 13.62 30.51
C THR A 89 6.30 14.53 29.30
N GLU A 90 6.24 15.84 29.52
CA GLU A 90 6.56 16.83 28.48
C GLU A 90 8.00 16.70 27.96
N GLU A 91 8.94 16.32 28.83
CA GLU A 91 10.33 16.06 28.46
C GLU A 91 10.44 14.83 27.54
N GLU A 92 9.77 13.74 27.89
CA GLU A 92 9.76 12.51 27.08
C GLU A 92 9.09 12.72 25.72
N LEU A 93 7.99 13.49 25.68
CA LEU A 93 7.35 13.92 24.43
C LEU A 93 8.31 14.69 23.53
N LYS A 94 9.08 15.61 24.11
CA LYS A 94 10.06 16.41 23.38
C LYS A 94 11.21 15.56 22.83
N GLU A 95 11.67 14.56 23.58
CA GLU A 95 12.68 13.60 23.10
C GLU A 95 12.17 12.78 21.91
N ILE A 96 10.91 12.31 21.99
CA ILE A 96 10.26 11.59 20.90
C ILE A 96 10.15 12.48 19.65
N GLU A 97 9.72 13.73 19.80
CA GLU A 97 9.63 14.69 18.70
C GLU A 97 11.00 14.92 18.04
N ASN A 98 12.03 15.17 18.84
CA ASN A 98 13.40 15.35 18.34
C ASN A 98 13.90 14.12 17.58
N PHE A 99 13.60 12.92 18.07
CA PHE A 99 14.00 11.68 17.41
C PHE A 99 13.29 11.48 16.06
N ILE A 100 12.00 11.81 15.98
CA ILE A 100 11.24 11.80 14.71
C ILE A 100 11.89 12.74 13.69
N HIS A 101 12.21 13.98 14.10
CA HIS A 101 12.89 14.94 13.23
C HIS A 101 14.26 14.44 12.75
N TYR A 102 15.03 13.82 13.64
CA TYR A 102 16.31 13.19 13.28
C TYR A 102 16.14 12.08 12.23
N LEU A 103 15.17 11.17 12.42
CA LEU A 103 14.92 10.08 11.48
C LEU A 103 14.50 10.59 10.10
N ILE A 104 13.68 11.64 10.05
CA ILE A 104 13.26 12.28 8.79
C ILE A 104 14.48 12.89 8.08
N SER A 105 15.30 13.67 8.78
CA SER A 105 16.51 14.28 8.22
C SER A 105 17.52 13.24 7.70
N LYS A 106 17.69 12.12 8.41
CA LYS A 106 18.60 11.05 8.00
C LYS A 106 18.18 10.35 6.70
N ARG A 107 16.89 10.31 6.40
CA ARG A 107 16.37 9.71 5.16
C ARG A 107 16.68 10.58 3.95
N ASP A 108 16.49 11.89 4.08
CA ASP A 108 16.67 12.83 2.97
C ASP A 108 18.16 12.97 2.59
N ASN A 109 19.07 12.83 3.56
CA ASN A 109 20.52 12.87 3.33
C ASN A 109 21.12 11.57 2.74
N LYS A 110 20.33 10.50 2.57
CA LYS A 110 20.81 9.23 1.98
C LYS A 110 20.56 9.10 0.47
N GLY A 111 19.92 10.10 -0.16
CA GLY A 111 19.56 10.08 -1.59
C GLY A 111 20.62 10.60 -2.57
N ASP A 112 21.72 11.18 -2.08
CA ASP A 112 22.76 11.85 -2.91
C ASP A 112 24.10 11.08 -2.99
N LYS A 113 24.08 9.74 -2.98
CA LYS A 113 25.27 8.93 -3.29
C LYS A 113 24.97 7.78 -4.22
#